data_AF-A0A7C6B103-F1
#
_entry.id   AF-A0A7C6B103-F1
#
_cell.length_a   1.000
_cell.length_b   1.000
_cell.length_c   1.000
_cell.angle_alpha   90.00
_cell.angle_beta   90.00
_cell.angle_gamma   90.00
#
_symmetry.space_group_name_H-M   'P 1'
#
loop_
_entity.id
_entity.type
_entity.pdbx_description
1 polymer ?
#
loop_
_entity_poly.entity_id
_entity_poly.type
_entity_poly.pdbx_seq_one_letter_code
_entity_poly.pdbx_strand_id
1 'polypeptide(L)'
;MERTFRVIDHRCCWKTVTLVLFWLVGQTDRAGFAEEVGGIAGSQPSVPACSETIPPTTPTLPRRWTWESVEMAAPLRIVCYHPDEQLAKNAITKAVERIRELNAVFSDYDATSEVRRLCETAGSGKKVEVSEDLWQLLALSLRMSQQTEGAFDVTVGPLMRLWRRARMSKEMPPAWRFEEAKQAVGYQLVRMDPATRTVELLRPGMRLDFGAVAKGYAIDAALLVLRNQGITSALVDLGGDIGLGEPPPDRPTWKVAVAPLEQEQSPSVFVYRNCCGIATSGDRYRFVVIDGQRYSHIVDPRTGIGITEQSEVTVIAPNATLADVLATAVTVLGPEKGLAWIDTMPDVAALCLRLENGQTQVLSSARWPELSGSSGNTH
;
A
#
# COMPACT_ATOMS: atom_id res chain seq x y z
N MET A 1 6.29 -18.08 -23.88
CA MET A 1 5.00 -17.50 -23.44
C MET A 1 5.03 -16.04 -23.85
N GLU A 2 4.40 -15.74 -24.99
CA GLU A 2 4.50 -14.44 -25.67
C GLU A 2 3.85 -13.33 -24.84
N ARG A 3 4.62 -12.26 -24.60
CA ARG A 3 4.19 -11.04 -23.89
C ARG A 3 3.60 -10.08 -24.94
N THR A 4 2.32 -9.75 -24.85
CA THR A 4 1.66 -8.90 -25.85
C THR A 4 1.57 -7.46 -25.35
N PHE A 5 2.24 -6.54 -26.04
CA PHE A 5 2.07 -5.09 -25.87
C PHE A 5 0.87 -4.63 -26.74
N ARG A 6 -0.07 -3.85 -26.19
CA ARG A 6 -1.15 -3.19 -26.96
C ARG A 6 -1.11 -1.68 -26.74
N VAL A 7 -1.16 -0.91 -27.83
CA VAL A 7 -1.16 0.56 -27.86
C VAL A 7 -2.52 1.05 -28.35
N ILE A 8 -3.09 2.07 -27.69
CA ILE A 8 -4.31 2.77 -28.13
C ILE A 8 -4.01 4.29 -28.05
N ASP A 9 -4.32 5.04 -29.10
CA ASP A 9 -3.89 6.43 -29.36
C ASP A 9 -5.11 7.37 -29.36
N HIS A 10 -5.10 8.45 -28.55
CA HIS A 10 -5.99 9.63 -28.69
C HIS A 10 -5.37 10.89 -28.03
N ARG A 11 -5.75 12.08 -28.53
CA ARG A 11 -5.03 13.37 -28.43
C ARG A 11 -5.57 14.36 -27.38
N CYS A 12 -4.69 15.31 -27.00
CA CYS A 12 -4.92 16.66 -26.41
C CYS A 12 -5.35 16.75 -24.93
N CYS A 13 -5.00 17.74 -24.08
CA CYS A 13 -4.01 18.84 -24.05
C CYS A 13 -4.08 19.50 -22.62
N TRP A 14 -2.99 20.16 -22.16
CA TRP A 14 -2.87 21.27 -21.15
C TRP A 14 -2.27 21.06 -19.74
N LYS A 15 -1.10 21.71 -19.58
CA LYS A 15 -0.55 22.64 -18.55
C LYS A 15 -0.94 22.61 -17.05
N THR A 16 0.10 22.29 -16.24
CA THR A 16 0.68 22.99 -15.07
C THR A 16 -0.16 23.27 -13.81
N VAL A 17 0.26 22.74 -12.65
CA VAL A 17 0.68 23.49 -11.42
C VAL A 17 1.39 22.53 -10.42
N THR A 18 2.38 23.07 -9.72
CA THR A 18 3.38 22.44 -8.86
C THR A 18 3.07 22.65 -7.35
N LEU A 19 3.57 21.72 -6.52
CA LEU A 19 3.97 21.83 -5.09
C LEU A 19 2.90 21.83 -3.98
N VAL A 20 2.90 20.76 -3.17
CA VAL A 20 2.96 20.86 -1.69
C VAL A 20 3.85 19.73 -1.16
N LEU A 21 4.98 20.11 -0.55
CA LEU A 21 5.89 19.24 0.20
C LEU A 21 6.35 20.06 1.41
N PHE A 22 5.48 20.19 2.42
CA PHE A 22 5.76 20.87 3.69
C PHE A 22 4.92 20.21 4.79
N TRP A 23 5.26 18.98 5.14
CA TRP A 23 4.91 18.41 6.44
C TRP A 23 6.01 17.49 6.92
N LEU A 24 7.23 18.03 6.99
CA LEU A 24 8.39 17.45 7.66
C LEU A 24 9.33 18.60 8.00
N VAL A 25 9.74 18.66 9.27
CA VAL A 25 10.69 19.60 9.89
C VAL A 25 10.05 20.87 10.47
N GLY A 26 10.06 20.90 11.81
CA GLY A 26 9.68 22.04 12.63
C GLY A 26 10.66 23.20 12.55
N GLN A 27 10.15 24.36 12.97
CA GLN A 27 10.79 25.68 13.01
C GLN A 27 12.16 25.68 13.70
N THR A 28 13.09 26.47 13.16
CA THR A 28 13.83 27.49 13.92
C THR A 28 14.54 28.49 12.98
N ASP A 29 14.40 29.76 13.36
CA ASP A 29 15.23 30.94 13.13
C ASP A 29 15.41 31.61 11.76
N ARG A 30 14.76 32.79 11.68
CA ARG A 30 15.13 33.97 10.89
C ARG A 30 16.22 34.76 11.61
N ALA A 31 17.33 35.01 10.91
CA ALA A 31 18.15 36.23 10.95
C ALA A 31 19.18 36.06 9.80
N GLY A 32 19.17 36.84 8.74
CA GLY A 32 19.59 38.24 8.71
C GLY A 32 20.85 38.30 7.84
N PHE A 33 20.88 39.23 6.89
CA PHE A 33 22.03 39.95 6.31
C PHE A 33 21.75 40.32 4.85
N ALA A 34 21.48 41.61 4.68
CA ALA A 34 21.55 42.36 3.44
C ALA A 34 22.92 43.04 3.35
N GLU A 35 23.22 43.53 2.15
CA GLU A 35 24.37 44.37 1.73
C GLU A 35 25.68 43.65 1.44
N GLU A 36 26.08 43.63 0.16
CA GLU A 36 27.06 44.62 -0.30
C GLU A 36 27.03 44.78 -1.83
N VAL A 37 27.05 46.03 -2.27
CA VAL A 37 27.10 46.48 -3.66
C VAL A 37 28.55 46.76 -4.00
N GLY A 38 29.08 46.12 -5.04
CA GLY A 38 30.42 46.38 -5.56
C GLY A 38 30.42 46.30 -7.08
N GLY A 39 30.29 47.47 -7.72
CA GLY A 39 30.37 47.60 -9.17
C GLY A 39 31.81 47.47 -9.67
N ILE A 40 32.01 46.67 -10.71
CA ILE A 40 33.19 46.74 -11.57
C ILE A 40 32.70 46.64 -13.02
N ALA A 41 32.83 47.75 -13.74
CA ALA A 41 32.67 47.81 -15.19
C ALA A 41 33.86 47.10 -15.85
N GLY A 42 33.58 46.11 -16.70
CA GLY A 42 34.58 45.36 -17.44
C GLY A 42 33.99 44.73 -18.69
N SER A 43 34.27 45.37 -19.83
CA SER A 43 34.28 44.85 -21.22
C SER A 43 33.63 43.48 -21.50
N GLN A 44 32.54 43.48 -22.26
CA GLN A 44 31.98 42.27 -22.87
C GLN A 44 32.91 41.70 -23.97
N PRO A 45 33.34 40.43 -23.89
CA PRO A 45 33.83 39.73 -25.06
C PRO A 45 32.64 39.30 -25.94
N SER A 46 32.74 39.53 -27.24
CA SER A 46 31.78 39.11 -28.25
C SER A 46 31.66 37.58 -28.29
N VAL A 47 30.51 37.06 -27.87
CA VAL A 47 30.17 35.63 -27.99
C VAL A 47 29.83 35.36 -29.47
N PRO A 48 30.44 34.36 -30.13
CA PRO A 48 30.03 33.96 -31.47
C PRO A 48 28.61 33.41 -31.41
N ALA A 49 27.73 33.90 -32.28
CA ALA A 49 26.37 33.41 -32.40
C ALA A 49 26.39 31.97 -32.97
N CYS A 50 26.38 30.97 -32.08
CA CYS A 50 25.97 29.62 -32.44
C CYS A 50 24.45 29.61 -32.63
N SER A 51 24.01 29.86 -33.86
CA SER A 51 22.64 29.57 -34.28
C SER A 51 22.50 28.08 -34.59
N GLU A 52 22.58 27.23 -33.56
CA GLU A 52 21.98 25.89 -33.66
C GLU A 52 20.50 26.05 -33.33
N THR A 53 19.68 26.16 -34.36
CA THR A 53 18.25 25.98 -34.26
C THR A 53 17.98 24.55 -33.79
N ILE A 54 17.79 24.37 -32.49
CA ILE A 54 17.18 23.15 -31.94
C ILE A 54 15.83 23.00 -32.66
N PRO A 55 15.59 21.91 -33.41
CA PRO A 55 14.31 21.73 -34.07
C PRO A 55 13.23 21.74 -32.99
N PRO A 56 12.07 22.41 -33.21
CA PRO A 56 11.00 22.39 -32.24
C PRO A 56 10.56 20.95 -32.04
N THR A 57 10.93 20.36 -30.90
CA THR A 57 10.47 19.04 -30.49
C THR A 57 8.97 19.17 -30.32
N THR A 58 8.21 18.71 -31.31
CA THR A 58 6.75 18.64 -31.19
C THR A 58 6.48 17.79 -29.96
N PRO A 59 5.76 18.30 -28.94
CA PRO A 59 5.51 17.54 -27.73
C PRO A 59 4.77 16.27 -28.13
N THR A 60 5.48 15.14 -28.06
CA THR A 60 4.91 13.83 -28.34
C THR A 60 3.89 13.54 -27.26
N LEU A 61 2.66 13.30 -27.67
CA LEU A 61 1.57 12.99 -26.75
C LEU A 61 1.93 11.73 -25.95
N PRO A 62 1.73 11.71 -24.62
CA PRO A 62 2.06 10.55 -23.83
C PRO A 62 1.22 9.35 -24.28
N ARG A 63 1.86 8.20 -24.50
CA ARG A 63 1.18 6.95 -24.84
C ARG A 63 0.96 6.12 -23.58
N ARG A 64 -0.11 5.34 -23.56
CA ARG A 64 -0.40 4.39 -22.48
C ARG A 64 0.43 3.13 -22.65
N TRP A 65 1.14 2.74 -21.60
CA TRP A 65 1.87 1.48 -21.48
C TRP A 65 1.26 0.65 -20.36
N THR A 66 1.15 -0.66 -20.59
CA THR A 66 0.61 -1.60 -19.60
C THR A 66 1.52 -2.81 -19.48
N TRP A 67 1.75 -3.24 -18.25
CA TRP A 67 2.49 -4.45 -17.93
C TRP A 67 1.69 -5.28 -16.94
N GLU A 68 1.71 -6.59 -17.14
CA GLU A 68 1.03 -7.56 -16.28
C GLU A 68 1.99 -8.71 -15.94
N SER A 69 2.03 -9.08 -14.66
CA SER A 69 2.79 -10.23 -14.16
C SER A 69 2.17 -10.75 -12.87
N VAL A 70 2.85 -11.69 -12.19
CA VAL A 70 2.49 -12.13 -10.85
C VAL A 70 3.67 -11.87 -9.95
N GLU A 71 3.47 -11.11 -8.88
CA GLU A 71 4.49 -10.77 -7.89
C GLU A 71 3.88 -10.88 -6.49
N MET A 72 4.66 -11.23 -5.47
CA MET A 72 4.16 -11.40 -4.09
C MET A 72 2.90 -12.32 -3.99
N ALA A 73 2.85 -13.36 -4.83
CA ALA A 73 1.71 -14.28 -4.96
C ALA A 73 0.36 -13.61 -5.32
N ALA A 74 0.40 -12.46 -6.00
CA ALA A 74 -0.76 -11.71 -6.47
C ALA A 74 -0.57 -11.24 -7.93
N PRO A 75 -1.65 -11.08 -8.71
CA PRO A 75 -1.58 -10.40 -10.00
C PRO A 75 -1.07 -8.96 -9.83
N LEU A 76 -0.07 -8.60 -10.61
CA LEU A 76 0.46 -7.24 -10.71
C LEU A 76 0.05 -6.65 -12.05
N ARG A 77 -0.47 -5.42 -12.03
CA ARG A 77 -0.70 -4.61 -13.22
C ARG A 77 -0.12 -3.21 -13.00
N ILE A 78 0.75 -2.79 -13.91
CA ILE A 78 1.29 -1.43 -13.94
C ILE A 78 0.81 -0.75 -15.21
N VAL A 79 0.17 0.41 -15.07
CA VAL A 79 -0.21 1.28 -16.18
C VAL A 79 0.54 2.59 -16.03
N CYS A 80 1.18 3.07 -17.09
CA CYS A 80 1.80 4.40 -17.07
C CYS A 80 1.66 5.12 -18.41
N TYR A 81 1.89 6.43 -18.39
CA TYR A 81 1.80 7.28 -19.56
C TYR A 81 3.13 7.99 -19.81
N HIS A 82 3.72 7.76 -20.99
CA HIS A 82 4.99 8.37 -21.38
C HIS A 82 5.14 8.35 -22.92
N PRO A 83 5.73 9.38 -23.56
CA PRO A 83 5.91 9.40 -25.01
C PRO A 83 6.96 8.41 -25.53
N ASP A 84 8.01 8.16 -24.74
CA ASP A 84 9.09 7.23 -25.06
C ASP A 84 8.77 5.82 -24.53
N GLU A 85 8.66 4.86 -25.45
CA GLU A 85 8.42 3.45 -25.18
C GLU A 85 9.56 2.77 -24.42
N GLN A 86 10.80 3.04 -24.78
CA GLN A 86 11.96 2.38 -24.19
C GLN A 86 12.15 2.85 -22.75
N LEU A 87 11.97 4.15 -22.50
CA LEU A 87 11.98 4.69 -21.15
C LEU A 87 10.86 4.08 -20.29
N ALA A 88 9.64 4.01 -20.82
CA ALA A 88 8.51 3.41 -20.11
C ALA A 88 8.76 1.94 -19.74
N LYS A 89 9.25 1.13 -20.69
CA LYS A 89 9.59 -0.28 -20.45
C LYS A 89 10.68 -0.42 -19.39
N ASN A 90 11.76 0.36 -19.50
CA ASN A 90 12.88 0.32 -18.55
C ASN A 90 12.41 0.70 -17.13
N ALA A 91 11.57 1.73 -17.00
CA ALA A 91 11.04 2.17 -15.71
C ALA A 91 10.12 1.11 -15.08
N ILE A 92 9.25 0.49 -15.87
CA ILE A 92 8.40 -0.63 -15.42
C ILE A 92 9.27 -1.81 -14.96
N THR A 93 10.31 -2.18 -15.71
CA THR A 93 11.22 -3.26 -15.32
C THR A 93 11.85 -2.99 -13.96
N LYS A 94 12.38 -1.79 -13.73
CA LYS A 94 12.93 -1.39 -12.43
C LYS A 94 11.90 -1.41 -11.30
N ALA A 95 10.65 -1.00 -11.59
CA ALA A 95 9.58 -1.03 -10.60
C ALA A 95 9.22 -2.48 -10.19
N VAL A 96 9.17 -3.40 -11.16
CA VAL A 96 8.95 -4.83 -10.89
C VAL A 96 10.13 -5.45 -10.13
N GLU A 97 11.37 -5.12 -10.49
CA GLU A 97 12.56 -5.56 -9.75
C GLU A 97 12.51 -5.09 -8.29
N ARG A 98 12.10 -3.83 -8.06
CA ARG A 98 11.93 -3.31 -6.70
C ARG A 98 10.87 -4.08 -5.90
N ILE A 99 9.75 -4.46 -6.51
CA ILE A 99 8.74 -5.30 -5.84
C ILE A 99 9.33 -6.67 -5.45
N ARG A 100 10.18 -7.26 -6.30
CA ARG A 100 10.84 -8.55 -6.01
C ARG A 100 11.86 -8.45 -4.88
N GLU A 101 12.64 -7.37 -4.83
CA GLU A 101 13.53 -7.08 -3.71
C GLU A 101 12.75 -7.03 -2.39
N LEU A 102 11.62 -6.31 -2.37
CA LEU A 102 10.76 -6.20 -1.20
C LEU A 102 10.12 -7.54 -0.81
N ASN A 103 9.78 -8.39 -1.78
CA ASN A 103 9.33 -9.75 -1.50
C ASN A 103 10.41 -10.58 -0.78
N ALA A 104 11.68 -10.44 -1.16
CA ALA A 104 12.81 -11.08 -0.49
C ALA A 104 13.08 -10.51 0.92
N VAL A 105 12.57 -9.32 1.24
CA VAL A 105 12.59 -8.77 2.60
C VAL A 105 11.42 -9.33 3.42
N PHE A 106 10.19 -9.16 2.94
CA PHE A 106 8.97 -9.30 3.76
C PHE A 106 8.33 -10.69 3.76
N SER A 107 8.66 -11.57 2.82
CA SER A 107 7.98 -12.85 2.66
C SER A 107 8.15 -13.76 3.88
N ASP A 108 7.04 -14.19 4.47
CA ASP A 108 7.04 -15.16 5.58
C ASP A 108 7.04 -16.63 5.09
N TYR A 109 6.84 -16.83 3.78
CA TYR A 109 6.92 -18.12 3.09
C TYR A 109 8.35 -18.46 2.66
N ASP A 110 9.14 -17.47 2.27
CA ASP A 110 10.52 -17.66 1.81
C ASP A 110 11.47 -17.80 3.01
N ALA A 111 12.00 -19.01 3.23
CA ALA A 111 12.92 -19.29 4.32
C ALA A 111 14.20 -18.45 4.27
N THR A 112 14.56 -17.91 3.11
CA THR A 112 15.73 -17.05 2.92
C THR A 112 15.43 -15.57 3.07
N SER A 113 14.18 -15.17 3.33
CA SER A 113 13.84 -13.76 3.47
C SER A 113 14.48 -13.11 4.70
N GLU A 114 14.63 -11.79 4.66
CA GLU A 114 15.13 -11.04 5.80
C GLU A 114 14.25 -11.22 7.05
N VAL A 115 12.93 -11.13 6.90
CA VAL A 115 11.97 -11.35 7.98
C VAL A 115 12.12 -12.74 8.60
N ARG A 116 12.35 -13.78 7.78
CA ARG A 116 12.55 -15.14 8.30
C ARG A 116 13.83 -15.27 9.10
N ARG A 117 14.94 -14.69 8.63
CA ARG A 117 16.20 -14.65 9.41
C ARG A 117 16.03 -13.91 10.74
N LEU A 118 15.31 -12.79 10.75
CA LEU A 118 15.00 -12.08 12.00
C LEU A 118 14.20 -12.99 12.96
N CYS A 119 13.16 -13.65 12.47
CA CYS A 119 12.32 -14.54 13.27
C CYS A 119 13.04 -15.78 13.82
N GLU A 120 14.16 -16.20 13.23
CA GLU A 120 15.00 -17.29 13.75
C GLU A 120 15.76 -16.89 15.02
N THR A 121 15.95 -15.58 15.24
CA THR A 121 16.59 -15.05 16.46
C THR A 121 15.63 -14.82 17.62
N ALA A 122 14.33 -15.08 17.43
CA ALA A 122 13.29 -14.80 18.41
C ALA A 122 13.54 -15.49 19.76
N GLY A 123 13.53 -14.69 20.84
CA GLY A 123 13.79 -15.15 22.20
C GLY A 123 15.26 -15.44 22.54
N SER A 124 16.20 -15.16 21.63
CA SER A 124 17.64 -15.38 21.87
C SER A 124 18.35 -14.22 22.57
N GLY A 125 17.68 -13.06 22.71
CA GLY A 125 18.27 -11.81 23.20
C GLY A 125 19.18 -11.09 22.19
N LYS A 126 19.28 -11.60 20.96
CA LYS A 126 20.06 -10.96 19.89
C LYS A 126 19.32 -9.75 19.32
N LYS A 127 20.03 -8.63 19.24
CA LYS A 127 19.64 -7.47 18.45
C LYS A 127 20.18 -7.65 17.02
N VAL A 128 19.30 -7.58 16.04
CA VAL A 128 19.64 -7.83 14.63
C VAL A 128 19.49 -6.53 13.86
N GLU A 129 20.55 -6.07 13.19
CA GLU A 129 20.43 -4.95 12.24
C GLU A 129 19.54 -5.38 11.07
N VAL A 130 18.58 -4.53 10.72
CA VAL A 130 17.65 -4.77 9.62
C VAL A 130 17.85 -3.75 8.50
N SER A 131 17.38 -4.07 7.30
CA SER A 131 17.31 -3.15 6.18
C SER A 131 16.39 -1.97 6.48
N GLU A 132 16.55 -0.90 5.71
CA GLU A 132 15.69 0.27 5.81
C GLU A 132 14.22 -0.07 5.52
N ASP A 133 13.97 -0.97 4.57
CA ASP A 133 12.62 -1.39 4.21
C ASP A 133 11.91 -2.12 5.35
N LEU A 134 12.61 -3.09 5.98
CA LEU A 134 12.07 -3.79 7.13
C LEU A 134 11.88 -2.86 8.32
N TRP A 135 12.82 -1.93 8.54
CA TRP A 135 12.72 -0.93 9.59
C TRP A 135 11.47 -0.05 9.43
N GLN A 136 11.28 0.57 8.26
CA GLN A 136 10.17 1.49 8.01
C GLN A 136 8.82 0.79 8.11
N LEU A 137 8.68 -0.38 7.49
CA LEU A 137 7.43 -1.12 7.49
C LEU A 137 7.07 -1.63 8.89
N LEU A 138 8.05 -2.14 9.63
CA LEU A 138 7.83 -2.58 11.01
C LEU A 138 7.48 -1.41 11.93
N ALA A 139 8.17 -0.28 11.83
CA ALA A 139 7.88 0.89 12.64
C ALA A 139 6.46 1.43 12.40
N LEU A 140 6.01 1.49 11.14
CA LEU A 140 4.61 1.81 10.81
C LEU A 140 3.67 0.78 11.41
N SER A 141 3.97 -0.51 11.25
CA SER A 141 3.13 -1.59 11.73
C SER A 141 2.92 -1.54 13.24
N LEU A 142 3.99 -1.34 14.03
CA LEU A 142 3.89 -1.25 15.49
C LEU A 142 3.07 -0.02 15.93
N ARG A 143 3.19 1.11 15.22
CA ARG A 143 2.36 2.30 15.49
C ARG A 143 0.88 2.01 15.25
N MET A 144 0.58 1.33 14.15
CA MET A 144 -0.80 0.94 13.81
C MET A 144 -1.34 -0.10 14.81
N SER A 145 -0.52 -1.03 15.27
CA SER A 145 -0.88 -1.95 16.34
C SER A 145 -1.20 -1.23 17.65
N GLN A 146 -0.43 -0.21 18.00
CA GLN A 146 -0.72 0.61 19.17
C GLN A 146 -2.04 1.38 19.02
N GLN A 147 -2.27 2.04 17.88
CA GLN A 147 -3.48 2.82 17.63
C GLN A 147 -4.75 1.98 17.56
N THR A 148 -4.63 0.71 17.20
CA THR A 148 -5.75 -0.24 17.05
C THR A 148 -5.89 -1.19 18.24
N GLU A 149 -5.10 -0.98 19.30
CA GLU A 149 -5.06 -1.84 20.48
C GLU A 149 -4.85 -3.33 20.12
N GLY A 150 -4.00 -3.59 19.12
CA GLY A 150 -3.67 -4.93 18.64
C GLY A 150 -4.68 -5.56 17.67
N ALA A 151 -5.69 -4.82 17.19
CA ALA A 151 -6.54 -5.34 16.12
C ALA A 151 -5.76 -5.55 14.82
N PHE A 152 -4.79 -4.68 14.51
CA PHE A 152 -3.76 -4.94 13.52
C PHE A 152 -2.45 -5.30 14.24
N ASP A 153 -1.85 -6.46 13.96
CA ASP A 153 -0.57 -6.84 14.58
C ASP A 153 0.23 -7.75 13.64
N VAL A 154 1.39 -7.27 13.16
CA VAL A 154 2.27 -8.06 12.28
C VAL A 154 2.95 -9.22 13.00
N THR A 155 2.89 -9.30 14.32
CA THR A 155 3.40 -10.47 15.07
C THR A 155 2.44 -11.66 15.06
N VAL A 156 1.29 -11.56 14.39
CA VAL A 156 0.25 -12.60 14.27
C VAL A 156 0.71 -13.89 13.56
N GLY A 157 1.93 -13.93 13.01
CA GLY A 157 2.48 -15.05 12.25
C GLY A 157 2.31 -16.45 12.88
N PRO A 158 2.49 -16.66 14.22
CA PRO A 158 2.24 -17.96 14.85
C PRO A 158 0.78 -18.43 14.69
N LEU A 159 -0.18 -17.54 14.85
CA LEU A 159 -1.62 -17.81 14.67
C LEU A 159 -1.94 -18.05 13.20
N MET A 160 -1.39 -17.24 12.29
CA MET A 160 -1.57 -17.42 10.86
C MET A 160 -1.11 -18.81 10.38
N ARG A 161 -0.03 -19.36 10.94
CA ARG A 161 0.42 -20.73 10.63
C ARG A 161 -0.53 -21.81 11.12
N LEU A 162 -1.26 -21.59 12.22
CA LEU A 162 -2.31 -22.50 12.66
C LEU A 162 -3.50 -22.45 11.71
N TRP A 163 -3.95 -21.24 11.37
CA TRP A 163 -5.06 -21.05 10.44
C TRP A 163 -4.77 -21.54 9.02
N ARG A 164 -3.55 -21.37 8.51
CA ARG A 164 -3.14 -21.96 7.22
C ARG A 164 -3.28 -23.49 7.23
N ARG A 165 -2.90 -24.16 8.33
CA ARG A 165 -3.08 -25.60 8.50
C ARG A 165 -4.55 -25.98 8.63
N ALA A 166 -5.32 -25.27 9.45
CA ALA A 166 -6.75 -25.49 9.65
C ALA A 166 -7.54 -25.37 8.33
N ARG A 167 -7.17 -24.41 7.47
CA ARG A 167 -7.75 -24.25 6.13
C ARG A 167 -7.47 -25.45 5.21
N MET A 168 -6.28 -26.05 5.33
CA MET A 168 -5.90 -27.23 4.54
C MET A 168 -6.55 -28.51 5.04
N SER A 169 -6.59 -28.73 6.36
CA SER A 169 -7.19 -29.93 6.97
C SER A 169 -8.70 -29.85 7.13
N LYS A 170 -9.28 -28.64 7.12
CA LYS A 170 -10.67 -28.35 7.52
C LYS A 170 -10.99 -28.78 8.96
N GLU A 171 -9.97 -28.80 9.82
CA GLU A 171 -10.07 -29.19 11.22
C GLU A 171 -9.57 -28.07 12.11
N MET A 172 -10.25 -27.86 13.24
CA MET A 172 -9.83 -26.86 14.22
C MET A 172 -8.56 -27.36 14.96
N PRO A 173 -7.49 -26.54 15.03
CA PRO A 173 -6.36 -26.86 15.89
C PRO A 173 -6.83 -27.01 17.35
N PRO A 174 -6.24 -27.93 18.13
CA PRO A 174 -6.64 -28.09 19.51
C PRO A 174 -6.33 -26.82 20.31
N ALA A 175 -7.20 -26.46 21.27
CA ALA A 175 -7.16 -25.18 21.98
C ALA A 175 -5.77 -24.83 22.56
N TRP A 176 -5.05 -25.82 23.10
CA TRP A 176 -3.71 -25.62 23.66
C TRP A 176 -2.69 -25.07 22.64
N ARG A 177 -2.84 -25.36 21.34
CA ARG A 177 -1.98 -24.81 20.28
C ARG A 177 -2.21 -23.33 20.07
N PHE A 178 -3.46 -22.87 20.18
CA PHE A 178 -3.80 -21.45 20.10
C PHE A 178 -3.23 -20.70 21.29
N GLU A 179 -3.37 -21.26 22.49
CA GLU A 179 -2.79 -20.64 23.70
C GLU A 179 -1.26 -20.58 23.64
N GLU A 180 -0.59 -21.62 23.15
CA GLU A 180 0.85 -21.60 22.89
C GLU A 180 1.23 -20.52 21.86
N ALA A 181 0.50 -20.42 20.75
CA ALA A 181 0.77 -19.43 19.71
C ALA A 181 0.56 -17.99 20.21
N LYS A 182 -0.50 -17.72 20.98
CA LYS A 182 -0.80 -16.40 21.54
C LYS A 182 0.32 -15.88 22.43
N GLN A 183 1.04 -16.75 23.14
CA GLN A 183 2.18 -16.34 23.97
C GLN A 183 3.35 -15.73 23.16
N ALA A 184 3.38 -15.97 21.86
CA ALA A 184 4.37 -15.45 20.91
C ALA A 184 3.80 -14.35 19.99
N VAL A 185 2.61 -13.82 20.30
CA VAL A 185 1.96 -12.72 19.58
C VAL A 185 1.84 -11.52 20.52
N GLY A 186 2.16 -10.34 20.00
CA GLY A 186 2.06 -9.06 20.69
C GLY A 186 3.13 -8.09 20.20
N TYR A 187 2.70 -7.00 19.57
CA TYR A 187 3.58 -5.93 19.09
C TYR A 187 4.48 -5.33 20.19
N GLN A 188 4.08 -5.39 21.47
CA GLN A 188 4.90 -4.94 22.60
C GLN A 188 6.13 -5.84 22.85
N LEU A 189 6.18 -7.02 22.24
CA LEU A 189 7.28 -7.97 22.31
C LEU A 189 8.35 -7.72 21.24
N VAL A 190 8.20 -6.66 20.46
CA VAL A 190 9.19 -6.21 19.47
C VAL A 190 9.89 -4.97 20.01
N ARG A 191 11.22 -5.02 20.13
CA ARG A 191 12.04 -3.84 20.47
C ARG A 191 12.76 -3.35 19.23
N MET A 192 12.72 -2.04 19.03
CA MET A 192 13.40 -1.35 17.93
C MET A 192 14.33 -0.29 18.52
N ASP A 193 15.57 -0.27 18.08
CA ASP A 193 16.57 0.75 18.45
C ASP A 193 16.93 1.62 17.24
N PRO A 194 16.44 2.88 17.17
CA PRO A 194 16.65 3.75 16.01
C PRO A 194 18.10 4.19 15.84
N ALA A 195 18.91 4.19 16.91
CA ALA A 195 20.31 4.63 16.82
C ALA A 195 21.17 3.62 16.06
N THR A 196 20.79 2.33 16.10
CA THR A 196 21.52 1.23 15.49
C THR A 196 20.75 0.51 14.38
N ARG A 197 19.49 0.90 14.13
CA ARG A 197 18.53 0.20 13.25
C ARG A 197 18.45 -1.30 13.55
N THR A 198 18.45 -1.64 14.84
CA THR A 198 18.37 -3.03 15.30
C THR A 198 17.00 -3.39 15.85
N VAL A 199 16.59 -4.64 15.61
CA VAL A 199 15.34 -5.22 16.08
C VAL A 199 15.63 -6.43 16.95
N GLU A 200 14.91 -6.56 18.06
CA GLU A 200 14.92 -7.72 18.94
C GLU A 200 13.49 -8.25 19.10
N LEU A 201 13.32 -9.56 18.92
CA LEU A 201 12.07 -10.26 19.16
C LEU A 201 12.16 -10.98 20.51
N LEU A 202 11.37 -10.55 21.49
CA LEU A 202 11.60 -10.89 22.90
C LEU A 202 11.21 -12.32 23.30
N ARG A 203 10.35 -12.99 22.53
CA ARG A 203 9.81 -14.31 22.89
C ARG A 203 10.19 -15.38 21.89
N PRO A 204 10.56 -16.60 22.36
CA PRO A 204 10.72 -17.74 21.47
C PRO A 204 9.44 -18.00 20.67
N GLY A 205 9.62 -18.39 19.40
CA GLY A 205 8.48 -18.75 18.54
C GLY A 205 7.78 -17.57 17.86
N MET A 206 8.16 -16.31 18.13
CA MET A 206 7.62 -15.16 17.41
C MET A 206 7.85 -15.31 15.90
N ARG A 207 6.85 -14.87 15.12
CA ARG A 207 6.89 -14.82 13.66
C ARG A 207 6.22 -13.53 13.22
N LEU A 208 6.87 -12.80 12.33
CA LEU A 208 6.28 -11.63 11.70
C LEU A 208 5.58 -12.05 10.40
N ASP A 209 4.41 -11.49 10.15
CA ASP A 209 3.60 -11.64 8.95
C ASP A 209 3.17 -10.24 8.50
N PHE A 210 3.70 -9.80 7.35
CA PHE A 210 3.39 -8.50 6.75
C PHE A 210 2.35 -8.61 5.64
N GLY A 211 1.61 -9.72 5.53
CA GLY A 211 0.64 -9.94 4.46
C GLY A 211 -0.47 -8.90 4.37
N ALA A 212 -0.72 -8.16 5.45
CA ALA A 212 -1.72 -7.09 5.55
C ALA A 212 -1.17 -5.67 5.36
N VAL A 213 0.08 -5.52 4.88
CA VAL A 213 0.70 -4.20 4.65
C VAL A 213 1.78 -4.18 3.57
N ALA A 214 2.44 -5.32 3.31
CA ALA A 214 3.60 -5.38 2.42
C ALA A 214 3.25 -5.05 0.95
N LYS A 215 2.02 -5.32 0.51
CA LYS A 215 1.59 -5.00 -0.86
C LYS A 215 1.46 -3.50 -1.04
N GLY A 216 0.79 -2.82 -0.11
CA GLY A 216 0.71 -1.37 -0.09
C GLY A 216 2.09 -0.70 -0.14
N TYR A 217 3.05 -1.20 0.65
CA TYR A 217 4.44 -0.72 0.63
C TYR A 217 5.14 -0.97 -0.72
N ALA A 218 4.95 -2.15 -1.32
CA ALA A 218 5.51 -2.48 -2.62
C ALA A 218 4.93 -1.61 -3.75
N ILE A 219 3.63 -1.29 -3.69
CA ILE A 219 2.96 -0.38 -4.60
C ILE A 219 3.57 1.02 -4.51
N ASP A 220 3.71 1.57 -3.30
CA ASP A 220 4.29 2.91 -3.10
C ASP A 220 5.75 2.97 -3.56
N ALA A 221 6.54 1.94 -3.27
CA ALA A 221 7.92 1.83 -3.74
C ALA A 221 8.02 1.77 -5.27
N ALA A 222 7.12 1.01 -5.93
CA ALA A 222 7.06 0.94 -7.38
C ALA A 222 6.69 2.30 -8.01
N LEU A 223 5.71 3.01 -7.44
CA LEU A 223 5.35 4.36 -7.90
C LEU A 223 6.51 5.35 -7.72
N LEU A 224 7.25 5.25 -6.60
CA LEU A 224 8.44 6.08 -6.38
C LEU A 224 9.52 5.82 -7.44
N VAL A 225 9.77 4.54 -7.78
CA VAL A 225 10.70 4.17 -8.86
C VAL A 225 10.26 4.79 -10.19
N LEU A 226 8.99 4.65 -10.56
CA LEU A 226 8.45 5.23 -11.80
C LEU A 226 8.62 6.76 -11.81
N ARG A 227 8.27 7.43 -10.71
CA ARG A 227 8.42 8.89 -10.55
C ARG A 227 9.88 9.33 -10.70
N ASN A 228 10.82 8.60 -10.11
CA ASN A 228 12.26 8.88 -10.23
C ASN A 228 12.80 8.64 -11.65
N GLN A 229 12.07 7.94 -12.51
CA GLN A 229 12.35 7.82 -13.94
C GLN A 229 11.62 8.87 -14.78
N GLY A 230 10.93 9.84 -14.17
CA GLY A 230 10.18 10.89 -14.87
C GLY A 230 8.74 10.52 -15.24
N ILE A 231 8.22 9.39 -14.74
CA ILE A 231 6.87 8.93 -15.00
C ILE A 231 6.00 9.21 -13.78
N THR A 232 5.22 10.28 -13.82
CA THR A 232 4.33 10.69 -12.73
C THR A 232 2.89 10.18 -12.87
N SER A 233 2.39 10.08 -14.11
CA SER A 233 1.07 9.52 -14.42
C SER A 233 1.15 7.99 -14.52
N ALA A 234 1.01 7.33 -13.38
CA ALA A 234 1.05 5.87 -13.27
C ALA A 234 0.00 5.31 -12.29
N LEU A 235 -0.36 4.05 -12.48
CA LEU A 235 -1.18 3.24 -11.59
C LEU A 235 -0.47 1.90 -11.39
N VAL A 236 -0.38 1.47 -10.13
CA VAL A 236 0.12 0.14 -9.76
C VAL A 236 -0.98 -0.57 -8.99
N ASP A 237 -1.38 -1.74 -9.48
CA ASP A 237 -2.42 -2.61 -8.91
C ASP A 237 -1.77 -3.96 -8.57
N LEU A 238 -1.74 -4.31 -7.29
CA LEU A 238 -1.14 -5.54 -6.78
C LEU A 238 -2.18 -6.31 -5.97
N GLY A 239 -2.85 -7.25 -6.65
CA GLY A 239 -3.89 -8.08 -6.03
C GLY A 239 -5.14 -7.32 -5.61
N GLY A 240 -5.47 -6.21 -6.29
CA GLY A 240 -6.63 -5.37 -5.99
C GLY A 240 -6.33 -4.15 -5.14
N ASP A 241 -5.18 -4.12 -4.46
CA ASP A 241 -4.70 -2.89 -3.81
C ASP A 241 -4.01 -2.02 -4.85
N ILE A 242 -4.34 -0.74 -4.85
CA ILE A 242 -4.04 0.19 -5.94
C ILE A 242 -3.35 1.43 -5.39
N GLY A 243 -2.25 1.82 -6.03
CA GLY A 243 -1.62 3.13 -5.87
C GLY A 243 -1.78 3.95 -7.14
N LEU A 244 -2.14 5.21 -6.97
CA LEU A 244 -2.39 6.17 -8.04
C LEU A 244 -1.36 7.30 -7.98
N GLY A 245 -0.71 7.58 -9.10
CA GLY A 245 0.08 8.79 -9.33
C GLY A 245 -0.77 9.95 -9.84
N GLU A 246 -0.13 10.85 -10.60
CA GLU A 246 -0.81 11.94 -11.32
C GLU A 246 -1.88 11.41 -12.29
N PRO A 247 -2.89 12.22 -12.66
CA PRO A 247 -3.95 11.78 -13.54
C PRO A 247 -3.44 11.37 -14.93
N PRO A 248 -4.17 10.46 -15.61
CA PRO A 248 -3.95 10.19 -17.02
C PRO A 248 -4.07 11.47 -17.88
N PRO A 249 -3.34 11.59 -19.00
CA PRO A 249 -3.36 12.80 -19.84
C PRO A 249 -4.74 13.18 -20.41
N ASP A 250 -5.66 12.20 -20.51
CA ASP A 250 -6.95 12.31 -21.18
C ASP A 250 -8.13 12.56 -20.24
N ARG A 251 -7.92 12.60 -18.92
CA ARG A 251 -9.00 12.74 -17.93
C ARG A 251 -8.48 13.34 -16.62
N PRO A 252 -9.33 14.05 -15.86
CA PRO A 252 -8.88 14.74 -14.65
C PRO A 252 -8.55 13.81 -13.49
N THR A 253 -9.04 12.56 -13.50
CA THR A 253 -8.79 11.57 -12.45
C THR A 253 -8.64 10.15 -13.00
N TRP A 254 -7.98 9.28 -12.24
CA TRP A 254 -8.21 7.84 -12.40
C TRP A 254 -9.64 7.49 -12.02
N LYS A 255 -10.18 6.42 -12.62
CA LYS A 255 -11.47 5.82 -12.27
C LYS A 255 -11.22 4.38 -11.83
N VAL A 256 -11.48 4.07 -10.58
CA VAL A 256 -11.30 2.75 -9.96
C VAL A 256 -12.66 2.21 -9.55
N ALA A 257 -12.96 0.97 -9.92
CA ALA A 257 -14.19 0.30 -9.50
C ALA A 257 -13.96 -0.41 -8.17
N VAL A 258 -14.89 -0.26 -7.22
CA VAL A 258 -14.90 -1.06 -5.98
C VAL A 258 -15.72 -2.32 -6.25
N ALA A 259 -15.17 -3.49 -5.94
CA ALA A 259 -15.87 -4.74 -6.19
C ALA A 259 -17.15 -4.83 -5.32
N PRO A 260 -18.26 -5.34 -5.84
CA PRO A 260 -19.44 -5.65 -5.02
C PRO A 260 -19.20 -6.95 -4.25
N LEU A 261 -19.84 -7.15 -3.08
CA LEU A 261 -19.73 -8.40 -2.31
C LEU A 261 -20.17 -9.64 -3.12
N GLU A 262 -21.26 -9.52 -3.89
CA GLU A 262 -21.80 -10.61 -4.71
C GLU A 262 -21.13 -10.65 -6.10
N GLN A 263 -20.70 -11.83 -6.54
CA GLN A 263 -19.83 -12.00 -7.73
C GLN A 263 -20.53 -11.73 -9.06
N GLU A 264 -21.84 -11.89 -9.10
CA GLU A 264 -22.62 -11.72 -10.33
C GLU A 264 -23.07 -10.26 -10.55
N GLN A 265 -22.80 -9.38 -9.57
CA GLN A 265 -23.17 -7.98 -9.65
C GLN A 265 -22.07 -7.16 -10.33
N SER A 266 -22.48 -6.20 -11.15
CA SER A 266 -21.56 -5.18 -11.67
C SER A 266 -21.16 -4.21 -10.55
N PRO A 267 -19.93 -3.65 -10.56
CA PRO A 267 -19.55 -2.62 -9.62
C PRO A 267 -20.51 -1.43 -9.67
N SER A 268 -21.12 -1.10 -8.53
CA SER A 268 -21.99 0.07 -8.37
C SER A 268 -21.24 1.27 -7.80
N VAL A 269 -20.06 1.05 -7.20
CA VAL A 269 -19.26 2.07 -6.54
C VAL A 269 -17.97 2.32 -7.33
N PHE A 270 -17.68 3.60 -7.59
CA PHE A 270 -16.49 4.04 -8.31
C PHE A 270 -15.79 5.17 -7.56
N VAL A 271 -14.46 5.07 -7.48
CA VAL A 271 -13.57 6.09 -6.92
C VAL A 271 -12.90 6.87 -8.05
N TYR A 272 -12.95 8.20 -7.95
CA TYR A 272 -12.40 9.16 -8.91
C TYR A 272 -11.30 10.00 -8.25
N ARG A 273 -10.06 9.50 -8.22
CA ARG A 273 -8.94 10.12 -7.49
C ARG A 273 -7.60 10.02 -8.20
N ASN A 274 -6.62 10.77 -7.68
CA ASN A 274 -5.21 10.76 -8.07
C ASN A 274 -4.35 10.82 -6.81
N CYS A 275 -3.07 10.49 -6.94
CA CYS A 275 -2.05 10.70 -5.89
C CYS A 275 -2.49 10.11 -4.53
N CYS A 276 -3.03 8.89 -4.54
CA CYS A 276 -3.56 8.24 -3.35
C CYS A 276 -3.45 6.71 -3.45
N GLY A 277 -3.64 6.04 -2.32
CA GLY A 277 -3.82 4.59 -2.23
C GLY A 277 -5.27 4.21 -2.05
N ILE A 278 -5.65 3.06 -2.60
CA ILE A 278 -6.95 2.42 -2.42
C ILE A 278 -6.69 0.94 -2.13
N ALA A 279 -7.14 0.43 -1.01
CA ALA A 279 -6.97 -0.98 -0.66
C ALA A 279 -8.30 -1.58 -0.22
N THR A 280 -8.48 -2.87 -0.48
CA THR A 280 -9.68 -3.60 -0.11
C THR A 280 -9.32 -4.85 0.67
N SER A 281 -9.74 -4.89 1.93
CA SER A 281 -9.57 -6.04 2.81
C SER A 281 -10.91 -6.70 3.06
N GLY A 282 -10.98 -8.01 2.83
CA GLY A 282 -12.21 -8.77 2.97
C GLY A 282 -11.94 -10.25 2.79
N ASP A 283 -12.87 -11.08 3.24
CA ASP A 283 -12.67 -12.52 3.35
C ASP A 283 -13.41 -13.34 2.30
N ARG A 284 -14.01 -12.63 1.34
CA ARG A 284 -14.80 -13.15 0.23
C ARG A 284 -14.23 -14.41 -0.42
N TYR A 285 -12.95 -14.39 -0.80
CA TYR A 285 -12.32 -15.47 -1.55
C TYR A 285 -11.51 -16.45 -0.67
N ARG A 286 -11.28 -16.12 0.60
CA ARG A 286 -10.33 -16.85 1.46
C ARG A 286 -10.95 -17.07 2.84
N PHE A 287 -11.68 -18.17 2.98
CA PHE A 287 -12.25 -18.65 4.24
C PHE A 287 -12.16 -20.18 4.34
N VAL A 288 -12.58 -20.74 5.48
CA VAL A 288 -12.82 -22.17 5.70
C VAL A 288 -14.09 -22.36 6.53
N VAL A 289 -14.82 -23.45 6.30
CA VAL A 289 -15.95 -23.86 7.15
C VAL A 289 -15.50 -25.06 7.97
N ILE A 290 -15.60 -24.96 9.30
CA ILE A 290 -15.24 -26.01 10.27
C ILE A 290 -16.45 -26.14 11.21
N ASP A 291 -16.98 -27.36 11.35
CA ASP A 291 -18.15 -27.65 12.19
C ASP A 291 -19.37 -26.75 11.92
N GLY A 292 -19.59 -26.40 10.65
CA GLY A 292 -20.70 -25.54 10.22
C GLY A 292 -20.46 -24.04 10.41
N GLN A 293 -19.36 -23.63 11.05
CA GLN A 293 -18.99 -22.23 11.24
C GLN A 293 -17.95 -21.78 10.20
N ARG A 294 -18.19 -20.61 9.60
CA ARG A 294 -17.27 -19.97 8.64
C ARG A 294 -16.23 -19.13 9.37
N TYR A 295 -14.96 -19.24 8.95
CA TYR A 295 -13.82 -18.47 9.43
C TYR A 295 -13.02 -17.86 8.28
N SER A 296 -12.77 -16.55 8.35
CA SER A 296 -11.90 -15.79 7.45
C SER A 296 -10.43 -16.21 7.54
N HIS A 297 -9.66 -15.89 6.50
CA HIS A 297 -8.19 -15.87 6.56
C HIS A 297 -7.62 -14.67 7.35
N ILE A 298 -8.43 -13.65 7.59
CA ILE A 298 -8.10 -12.51 8.45
C ILE A 298 -8.39 -12.94 9.89
N VAL A 299 -7.35 -12.91 10.72
CA VAL A 299 -7.39 -13.37 12.12
C VAL A 299 -7.36 -12.15 13.01
N ASP A 300 -8.24 -12.09 14.01
CA ASP A 300 -8.12 -11.11 15.09
C ASP A 300 -6.98 -11.57 16.02
N PRO A 301 -5.84 -10.83 16.10
CA PRO A 301 -4.70 -11.23 16.91
C PRO A 301 -5.03 -11.35 18.40
N ARG A 302 -6.05 -10.62 18.87
CA ARG A 302 -6.46 -10.56 20.29
C ARG A 302 -7.18 -11.84 20.70
N THR A 303 -8.00 -12.40 19.82
CA THR A 303 -8.75 -13.64 20.08
C THR A 303 -8.03 -14.88 19.56
N GLY A 304 -7.18 -14.71 18.54
CA GLY A 304 -6.54 -15.79 17.79
C GLY A 304 -7.45 -16.47 16.77
N ILE A 305 -8.66 -15.94 16.56
CA ILE A 305 -9.70 -16.56 15.73
C ILE A 305 -9.88 -15.80 14.41
N GLY A 306 -10.09 -16.55 13.33
CA GLY A 306 -10.48 -15.98 12.03
C GLY A 306 -11.83 -15.27 12.14
N ILE A 307 -11.94 -14.06 11.60
CA ILE A 307 -13.18 -13.28 11.62
C ILE A 307 -14.32 -14.12 11.02
N THR A 308 -15.47 -14.14 11.69
CA THR A 308 -16.64 -14.94 11.29
C THR A 308 -17.67 -14.11 10.53
N GLU A 309 -17.72 -12.80 10.78
CA GLU A 309 -18.54 -11.85 10.06
C GLU A 309 -18.05 -11.65 8.63
N GLN A 310 -18.97 -11.68 7.67
CA GLN A 310 -18.66 -11.42 6.26
C GLN A 310 -18.68 -9.92 6.00
N SER A 311 -17.50 -9.36 5.82
CA SER A 311 -17.35 -7.95 5.48
C SER A 311 -16.23 -7.73 4.47
N GLU A 312 -16.38 -6.65 3.71
CA GLU A 312 -15.38 -6.11 2.81
C GLU A 312 -15.23 -4.62 3.10
N VAL A 313 -14.00 -4.19 3.33
CA VAL A 313 -13.66 -2.83 3.69
C VAL A 313 -12.74 -2.28 2.62
N THR A 314 -13.17 -1.21 1.97
CA THR A 314 -12.35 -0.44 1.03
C THR A 314 -11.93 0.87 1.67
N VAL A 315 -10.63 1.16 1.67
CA VAL A 315 -10.07 2.39 2.24
C VAL A 315 -9.39 3.20 1.16
N ILE A 316 -9.60 4.51 1.16
CA ILE A 316 -8.86 5.51 0.40
C ILE A 316 -7.96 6.25 1.40
N ALA A 317 -6.66 6.34 1.11
CA ALA A 317 -5.68 7.04 1.95
C ALA A 317 -4.62 7.77 1.10
N PRO A 318 -3.79 8.65 1.69
CA PRO A 318 -2.74 9.37 0.94
C PRO A 318 -1.73 8.49 0.20
N ASN A 319 -1.54 7.22 0.61
CA ASN A 319 -0.67 6.26 -0.06
C ASN A 319 -1.21 4.82 0.11
N ALA A 320 -0.68 3.88 -0.67
CA ALA A 320 -1.18 2.50 -0.70
C ALA A 320 -0.82 1.74 0.58
N THR A 321 0.33 2.01 1.19
CA THR A 321 0.75 1.40 2.45
C THR A 321 -0.27 1.66 3.56
N LEU A 322 -0.67 2.92 3.73
CA LEU A 322 -1.63 3.30 4.76
C LEU A 322 -3.02 2.74 4.44
N ALA A 323 -3.45 2.76 3.18
CA ALA A 323 -4.73 2.16 2.78
C ALA A 323 -4.79 0.65 3.15
N ASP A 324 -3.73 -0.11 2.86
CA ASP A 324 -3.65 -1.57 3.10
C ASP A 324 -3.77 -1.91 4.59
N VAL A 325 -2.99 -1.21 5.44
CA VAL A 325 -3.07 -1.38 6.91
C VAL A 325 -4.46 -1.05 7.43
N LEU A 326 -4.99 0.11 7.04
CA LEU A 326 -6.25 0.60 7.55
C LEU A 326 -7.42 -0.28 7.13
N ALA A 327 -7.41 -0.80 5.89
CA ALA A 327 -8.44 -1.72 5.43
C ALA A 327 -8.48 -2.97 6.31
N THR A 328 -7.33 -3.58 6.59
CA THR A 328 -7.27 -4.76 7.47
C THR A 328 -7.64 -4.45 8.92
N ALA A 329 -7.13 -3.33 9.46
CA ALA A 329 -7.44 -2.90 10.82
C ALA A 329 -8.95 -2.67 11.03
N VAL A 330 -9.61 -1.98 10.10
CA VAL A 330 -11.06 -1.73 10.15
C VAL A 330 -11.85 -3.04 10.02
N THR A 331 -11.41 -3.98 9.17
CA THR A 331 -12.03 -5.30 9.09
C THR A 331 -12.00 -6.04 10.43
N VAL A 332 -10.89 -5.97 11.17
CA VAL A 332 -10.77 -6.60 12.50
C VAL A 332 -11.52 -5.83 13.61
N LEU A 333 -11.53 -4.50 13.54
CA LEU A 333 -12.25 -3.66 14.50
C LEU A 333 -13.78 -3.76 14.37
N GLY A 334 -14.27 -4.14 13.19
CA GLY A 334 -15.67 -4.06 12.81
C GLY A 334 -16.05 -2.65 12.32
N PRO A 335 -17.16 -2.52 11.56
CA PRO A 335 -17.47 -1.29 10.85
C PRO A 335 -17.76 -0.12 11.78
N GLU A 336 -18.41 -0.31 12.93
CA GLU A 336 -18.76 0.79 13.84
C GLU A 336 -17.51 1.44 14.45
N LYS A 337 -16.63 0.63 15.04
CA LYS A 337 -15.39 1.12 15.66
C LYS A 337 -14.38 1.56 14.61
N GLY A 338 -14.28 0.81 13.52
CA GLY A 338 -13.33 1.09 12.44
C GLY A 338 -13.66 2.38 11.70
N LEU A 339 -14.91 2.64 11.34
CA LEU A 339 -15.30 3.89 10.69
C LEU A 339 -15.14 5.10 11.61
N ALA A 340 -15.51 4.97 12.89
CA ALA A 340 -15.29 6.03 13.89
C ALA A 340 -13.80 6.37 14.04
N TRP A 341 -12.91 5.36 13.99
CA TRP A 341 -11.47 5.57 14.00
C TRP A 341 -10.97 6.25 12.72
N ILE A 342 -11.45 5.83 11.53
CA ILE A 342 -11.12 6.45 10.25
C ILE A 342 -11.52 7.94 10.23
N ASP A 343 -12.66 8.30 10.81
CA ASP A 343 -13.13 9.69 10.85
C ASP A 343 -12.18 10.63 11.63
N THR A 344 -11.32 10.09 12.51
CA THR A 344 -10.28 10.86 13.19
C THR A 344 -9.07 11.21 12.32
N MET A 345 -8.92 10.59 11.14
CA MET A 345 -7.71 10.72 10.31
C MET A 345 -7.93 11.63 9.09
N PRO A 346 -7.19 12.73 8.93
CA PRO A 346 -7.33 13.58 7.74
C PRO A 346 -7.00 12.79 6.46
N ASP A 347 -7.67 13.15 5.36
CA ASP A 347 -7.45 12.59 4.02
C ASP A 347 -7.66 11.08 3.88
N VAL A 348 -8.33 10.45 4.85
CA VAL A 348 -8.71 9.03 4.82
C VAL A 348 -10.24 8.90 4.79
N ALA A 349 -10.74 7.95 3.99
CA ALA A 349 -12.12 7.49 4.03
C ALA A 349 -12.23 5.98 3.85
N ALA A 350 -13.32 5.40 4.34
CA ALA A 350 -13.59 3.99 4.25
C ALA A 350 -15.06 3.69 3.87
N LEU A 351 -15.25 2.61 3.13
CA LEU A 351 -16.54 1.99 2.79
C LEU A 351 -16.52 0.55 3.27
N CYS A 352 -17.49 0.19 4.08
CA CYS A 352 -17.69 -1.16 4.60
C CYS A 352 -18.97 -1.74 3.98
N LEU A 353 -18.83 -2.89 3.34
CA LEU A 353 -19.94 -3.73 2.91
C LEU A 353 -20.02 -4.90 3.89
N ARG A 354 -21.12 -5.04 4.63
CA ARG A 354 -21.34 -6.12 5.60
C ARG A 354 -22.53 -6.97 5.16
N LEU A 355 -22.37 -8.29 5.13
CA LEU A 355 -23.49 -9.20 4.88
C LEU A 355 -24.13 -9.58 6.22
N GLU A 356 -25.38 -9.18 6.41
CA GLU A 356 -26.18 -9.50 7.60
C GLU A 356 -27.55 -10.06 7.18
N ASN A 357 -27.91 -11.25 7.66
CA ASN A 357 -29.18 -11.92 7.34
C ASN A 357 -29.48 -12.04 5.84
N GLY A 358 -28.44 -12.22 5.02
CA GLY A 358 -28.56 -12.31 3.55
C GLY A 358 -28.76 -10.97 2.86
N GLN A 359 -28.65 -9.84 3.57
CA GLN A 359 -28.72 -8.50 3.01
C GLN A 359 -27.36 -7.79 3.15
N THR A 360 -26.94 -7.11 2.09
CA THR A 360 -25.73 -6.28 2.12
C THR A 360 -26.06 -4.92 2.74
N GLN A 361 -25.47 -4.63 3.89
CA GLN A 361 -25.44 -3.31 4.49
C GLN A 361 -24.23 -2.52 3.98
N VAL A 362 -24.46 -1.25 3.63
CA VAL A 362 -23.43 -0.32 3.18
C VAL A 362 -23.24 0.74 4.26
N LEU A 363 -22.04 0.80 4.81
CA LEU A 363 -21.63 1.74 5.86
C LEU A 363 -20.40 2.49 5.36
N SER A 364 -20.27 3.78 5.65
CA SER A 364 -19.14 4.58 5.17
C SER A 364 -18.75 5.66 6.16
N SER A 365 -17.48 6.05 6.15
CA SER A 365 -16.96 7.15 6.96
C SER A 365 -17.50 8.50 6.45
N ALA A 366 -17.47 9.53 7.29
CA ALA A 366 -18.05 10.84 6.98
C ALA A 366 -17.47 11.48 5.71
N ARG A 367 -16.16 11.27 5.47
CA ARG A 367 -15.44 11.79 4.29
C ARG A 367 -15.56 10.94 3.02
N TRP A 368 -16.23 9.79 3.05
CA TRP A 368 -16.32 8.93 1.86
C TRP A 368 -16.92 9.61 0.63
N PRO A 369 -18.04 10.36 0.70
CA PRO A 369 -18.62 11.01 -0.48
C PRO A 369 -17.67 12.02 -1.15
N GLU A 370 -16.90 12.75 -0.33
CA GLU A 370 -15.90 13.71 -0.80
C GLU A 370 -14.69 12.98 -1.42
N LEU A 371 -14.07 12.08 -0.66
CA LEU A 371 -12.81 11.45 -1.05
C LEU A 371 -12.97 10.40 -2.13
N SER A 372 -14.14 9.80 -2.29
CA SER A 372 -14.42 8.91 -3.42
C SER A 372 -14.60 9.69 -4.74
N GLY A 373 -14.89 10.99 -4.69
CA GLY A 373 -15.25 11.76 -5.89
C GLY A 373 -16.55 11.26 -6.55
N SER A 374 -17.31 10.39 -5.87
CA SER A 374 -18.62 9.94 -6.30
C SER A 374 -19.62 11.06 -6.04
N SER A 375 -19.79 11.98 -6.98
CA SER A 375 -20.88 12.96 -6.90
C SER A 375 -22.23 12.23 -6.91
N GLY A 376 -22.80 12.02 -5.73
CA GLY A 376 -24.25 12.02 -5.45
C GLY A 376 -25.21 11.27 -6.37
N ASN A 377 -24.84 10.14 -6.97
CA ASN A 377 -25.84 9.25 -7.59
C ASN A 377 -26.33 8.23 -6.57
N THR A 378 -27.03 8.71 -5.55
CA THR A 378 -28.11 7.94 -4.93
C THR A 378 -29.26 7.90 -5.93
N HIS A 379 -29.43 6.75 -6.59
CA HIS A 379 -30.69 6.39 -7.24
C HIS A 379 -31.30 5.20 -6.52
#